data_AF-A0A841VD57-F1
#
_entry.id   AF-A0A841VD57-F1
#
_cell.length_a   1.000
_cell.length_b   1.000
_cell.length_c   1.000
_cell.angle_alpha   90.00
_cell.angle_beta   90.00
_cell.angle_gamma   90.00
#
_symmetry.space_group_name_H-M   'P 1'
#
loop_
_entity.id
_entity.type
_entity.pdbx_description
1 polymer ?
#
loop_
_entity_poly.entity_id
_entity_poly.type
_entity_poly.pdbx_seq_one_letter_code
_entity_poly.pdbx_strand_id
1 'polypeptide(L)'
;NLNYSLPRNQLQSGSDSLDLWGECQLQPVKIEREKMEEKLSLDRLTTLLDILANPQLIFPRKAIAFQEWAAVIVNSNWRKILITRRQKSPVKLTNWFTDNFPIDWQSILDFSSLSLVPAFKNTEIKRIKDLGVELLGNSLALMITIAKTQEIFSLQATVYPTGETSTLPPHLKLSILTETGQVFREVIATDNDEFIRYRFDAELGDKFFIEVALESAIVTEYLQV
;
A
#
# COMPACT_ATOMS: atom_id res chain seq x y z
N ASN A 1 4.06 33.23 31.37
CA ASN A 1 5.29 32.43 31.16
C ASN A 1 5.44 31.42 32.29
N LEU A 2 4.91 30.22 32.12
CA LEU A 2 5.19 29.08 32.98
C LEU A 2 5.57 27.93 32.05
N ASN A 3 6.87 27.87 31.72
CA ASN A 3 7.48 26.71 31.08
C ASN A 3 7.65 25.65 32.17
N TYR A 4 6.83 24.60 32.14
CA TYR A 4 7.11 23.39 32.88
C TYR A 4 8.24 22.64 32.16
N SER A 5 9.40 22.56 32.81
CA SER A 5 10.48 21.66 32.43
C SER A 5 10.60 20.61 33.53
N LEU A 6 10.36 19.34 33.18
CA LEU A 6 10.58 18.22 34.09
C LEU A 6 12.09 17.96 34.16
N PRO A 7 12.73 18.08 35.34
CA PRO A 7 14.16 17.91 35.45
C PRO A 7 14.54 16.41 35.35
N ARG A 8 15.68 16.14 34.70
CA ARG A 8 16.15 14.80 34.26
C ARG A 8 16.27 13.74 35.36
N ASN A 9 16.39 14.19 36.60
CA ASN A 9 16.47 13.38 37.81
C ASN A 9 15.12 12.77 38.25
N GLN A 10 14.00 13.11 37.61
CA GLN A 10 12.72 12.42 37.85
C GLN A 10 12.45 11.21 36.93
N LEU A 11 13.38 10.88 36.02
CA LEU A 11 13.25 9.72 35.13
C LEU A 11 13.94 8.45 35.66
N GLN A 12 14.58 8.49 36.84
CA GLN A 12 15.28 7.33 37.39
C GLN A 12 15.13 7.22 38.91
N SER A 13 14.03 6.61 39.34
CA SER A 13 13.94 5.71 40.51
C SER A 13 12.48 5.27 40.71
N GLY A 14 11.92 4.55 39.73
CA GLY A 14 10.64 3.88 39.88
C GLY A 14 10.74 2.61 40.74
N SER A 15 11.30 2.70 41.95
CA SER A 15 11.25 1.62 42.94
C SER A 15 10.20 1.88 44.01
N ASP A 16 9.95 3.12 44.42
CA ASP A 16 9.20 3.38 45.65
C ASP A 16 8.00 4.33 45.42
N SER A 17 7.16 4.02 44.42
CA SER A 17 5.83 4.62 44.27
C SER A 17 4.89 3.67 43.53
N LEU A 18 4.69 2.50 44.14
CA LEU A 18 3.75 1.48 43.67
C LEU A 18 2.49 1.38 44.56
N ASP A 19 2.30 2.30 45.51
CA ASP A 19 1.19 2.26 46.48
C ASP A 19 0.12 3.35 46.27
N LEU A 20 0.19 4.10 45.17
CA LEU A 20 -0.86 5.07 44.77
C LEU A 20 -1.77 4.57 43.65
N TRP A 21 -1.58 3.34 43.20
CA TRP A 21 -2.61 2.61 42.46
C TRP A 21 -3.51 1.94 43.48
N GLY A 22 -4.46 2.70 44.02
CA GLY A 22 -5.62 2.08 44.67
C GLY A 22 -6.14 1.00 43.74
N GLU A 23 -6.43 -0.19 44.29
CA GLU A 23 -6.90 -1.36 43.56
C GLU A 23 -8.13 -1.01 42.70
N CYS A 24 -7.90 -0.48 41.50
CA CYS A 24 -8.79 -0.68 40.39
C CYS A 24 -8.73 -2.19 40.15
N GLN A 25 -9.63 -2.92 40.80
CA GLN A 25 -9.99 -4.25 40.35
C GLN A 25 -10.49 -4.05 38.93
N LEU A 26 -9.57 -4.16 37.97
CA LEU A 26 -9.87 -4.28 36.55
C LEU A 26 -10.55 -5.63 36.41
N GLN A 27 -11.82 -5.70 36.79
CA GLN A 27 -12.69 -6.72 36.26
C GLN A 27 -12.50 -6.65 34.75
N PRO A 28 -12.22 -7.76 34.06
CA PRO A 28 -12.27 -7.77 32.62
C PRO A 28 -13.71 -7.41 32.27
N VAL A 29 -13.95 -6.12 31.99
CA VAL A 29 -15.20 -5.69 31.41
C VAL A 29 -15.27 -6.49 30.12
N LYS A 30 -16.21 -7.43 30.09
CA LYS A 30 -16.53 -8.18 28.88
C LYS A 30 -17.15 -7.15 27.95
N ILE A 31 -16.29 -6.45 27.20
CA ILE A 31 -16.73 -5.55 26.15
C ILE A 31 -17.36 -6.47 25.11
N GLU A 32 -18.68 -6.58 25.15
CA GLU A 32 -19.43 -7.13 24.04
C GLU A 32 -19.09 -6.25 22.85
N ARG A 33 -18.27 -6.81 21.95
CA ARG A 33 -17.96 -6.16 20.68
C ARG A 33 -19.26 -6.21 19.90
N GLU A 34 -20.05 -5.15 20.02
CA GLU A 34 -21.19 -4.95 19.15
C GLU A 34 -20.66 -5.04 17.72
N LYS A 35 -21.23 -5.96 16.94
CA LYS A 35 -20.83 -6.19 15.55
C LYS A 35 -21.27 -4.98 14.76
N MET A 36 -20.43 -3.95 14.75
CA MET A 36 -20.73 -2.68 14.13
C MET A 36 -20.57 -2.82 12.62
N GLU A 37 -21.62 -3.31 11.97
CA GLU A 37 -21.76 -3.32 10.52
C GLU A 37 -22.28 -1.95 10.06
N GLU A 38 -21.45 -0.91 10.23
CA GLU A 38 -21.79 0.39 9.66
C GLU A 38 -21.54 0.38 8.15
N LYS A 39 -22.64 0.45 7.40
CA LYS A 39 -22.66 0.55 5.94
C LYS A 39 -22.26 1.97 5.52
N LEU A 40 -20.96 2.24 5.55
CA LEU A 40 -20.40 3.48 5.02
C LEU A 40 -20.56 3.51 3.49
N SER A 41 -21.03 4.63 2.92
CA SER A 41 -21.09 4.79 1.46
C SER A 41 -19.68 4.95 0.87
N LEU A 42 -19.51 4.62 -0.42
CA LEU A 42 -18.21 4.71 -1.08
C LEU A 42 -17.69 6.16 -1.12
N ASP A 43 -18.55 7.13 -1.45
CA ASP A 43 -18.20 8.55 -1.48
C ASP A 43 -17.75 9.05 -0.10
N ARG A 44 -18.44 8.59 0.96
CA ARG A 44 -18.07 8.95 2.33
C ARG A 44 -16.73 8.34 2.70
N LEU A 45 -16.49 7.07 2.35
CA LEU A 45 -15.21 6.41 2.57
C LEU A 45 -14.05 7.16 1.88
N THR A 46 -14.20 7.55 0.62
CA THR A 46 -13.19 8.34 -0.10
C THR A 46 -12.87 9.63 0.65
N THR A 47 -13.90 10.36 1.05
CA THR A 47 -13.75 11.62 1.82
C THR A 47 -12.99 11.39 3.13
N LEU A 48 -13.35 10.33 3.88
CA LEU A 48 -12.68 10.01 5.14
C LEU A 48 -11.22 9.61 4.92
N LEU A 49 -10.93 8.81 3.90
CA LEU A 49 -9.57 8.41 3.56
C LEU A 49 -8.69 9.63 3.25
N ASP A 50 -9.22 10.61 2.50
CA ASP A 50 -8.47 11.84 2.20
C ASP A 50 -8.22 12.71 3.44
N ILE A 51 -9.23 12.89 4.30
CA ILE A 51 -9.07 13.62 5.57
C ILE A 51 -8.01 12.95 6.45
N LEU A 52 -8.12 11.64 6.64
CA LEU A 52 -7.24 10.88 7.52
C LEU A 52 -5.83 10.70 6.93
N ALA A 53 -5.69 10.71 5.61
CA ALA A 53 -4.40 10.59 4.93
C ALA A 53 -3.55 11.86 5.04
N ASN A 54 -4.14 13.00 5.46
CA ASN A 54 -3.40 14.25 5.61
C ASN A 54 -2.20 14.08 6.58
N PRO A 55 -0.96 14.22 6.10
CA PRO A 55 0.23 14.03 6.93
C PRO A 55 0.37 15.10 8.02
N GLN A 56 -0.19 16.30 7.81
CA GLN A 56 -0.16 17.40 8.79
C GLN A 56 -1.06 17.14 10.00
N LEU A 57 -1.93 16.13 9.93
CA LEU A 57 -2.90 15.86 10.95
C LEU A 57 -2.30 14.96 12.04
N ILE A 58 -1.96 15.56 13.19
CA ILE A 58 -1.25 14.89 14.29
C ILE A 58 -2.11 13.77 14.92
N PHE A 59 -3.43 13.97 15.05
CA PHE A 59 -4.34 13.02 15.68
C PHE A 59 -5.53 12.62 14.78
N PRO A 60 -5.36 11.68 13.82
CA PRO A 60 -6.42 11.26 12.88
C PRO A 60 -7.73 10.86 13.53
N ARG A 61 -7.65 10.11 14.63
CA ARG A 61 -8.84 9.67 15.37
C ARG A 61 -9.71 10.81 15.93
N LYS A 62 -9.18 12.03 16.04
CA LYS A 62 -9.91 13.20 16.56
C LYS A 62 -10.53 14.05 15.45
N ALA A 63 -10.20 13.78 14.18
CA ALA A 63 -10.66 14.58 13.05
C ALA A 63 -12.08 14.21 12.59
N ILE A 64 -12.57 13.04 12.98
CA ILE A 64 -13.85 12.47 12.53
C ILE A 64 -14.56 11.77 13.70
N ALA A 65 -15.82 11.37 13.52
CA ALA A 65 -16.56 10.64 14.54
C ALA A 65 -15.90 9.28 14.85
N PHE A 66 -16.04 8.79 16.09
CA PHE A 66 -15.47 7.51 16.50
C PHE A 66 -15.99 6.34 15.65
N GLN A 67 -17.28 6.34 15.35
CA GLN A 67 -17.96 5.37 14.49
C GLN A 67 -17.30 5.29 13.11
N GLU A 68 -17.11 6.44 12.46
CA GLU A 68 -16.45 6.54 11.15
C GLU A 68 -14.99 6.08 11.20
N TRP A 69 -14.26 6.50 12.24
CA TRP A 69 -12.88 6.06 12.44
C TRP A 69 -12.78 4.55 12.65
N ALA A 70 -13.66 4.00 13.49
CA ALA A 70 -13.75 2.58 13.79
C ALA A 70 -14.12 1.77 12.53
N ALA A 71 -15.06 2.23 11.71
CA ALA A 71 -15.42 1.61 10.43
C ALA A 71 -14.21 1.53 9.48
N VAL A 72 -13.40 2.59 9.39
CA VAL A 72 -12.19 2.61 8.55
C VAL A 72 -11.11 1.65 9.05
N ILE A 73 -10.84 1.60 10.36
CA ILE A 73 -9.73 0.79 10.90
C ILE A 73 -10.07 -0.68 11.11
N VAL A 74 -11.34 -1.03 11.30
CA VAL A 74 -11.79 -2.42 11.47
C VAL A 74 -11.61 -3.19 10.17
N ASN A 75 -11.81 -2.53 9.03
CA ASN A 75 -11.48 -3.10 7.73
C ASN A 75 -9.95 -3.12 7.53
N SER A 76 -9.37 -4.32 7.42
CA SER A 76 -7.93 -4.50 7.24
C SER A 76 -7.38 -3.83 5.98
N ASN A 77 -8.16 -3.79 4.89
CA ASN A 77 -7.73 -3.23 3.61
C ASN A 77 -7.73 -1.70 3.68
N TRP A 78 -8.81 -1.10 4.18
CA TRP A 78 -8.88 0.36 4.35
C TRP A 78 -7.83 0.88 5.33
N ARG A 79 -7.59 0.15 6.43
CA ARG A 79 -6.51 0.46 7.37
C ARG A 79 -5.14 0.44 6.69
N LYS A 80 -4.82 -0.59 5.90
CA LYS A 80 -3.56 -0.68 5.16
C LYS A 80 -3.41 0.49 4.19
N ILE A 81 -4.43 0.78 3.40
CA ILE A 81 -4.45 1.89 2.45
C ILE A 81 -4.21 3.22 3.13
N LEU A 82 -4.91 3.48 4.24
CA LEU A 82 -4.73 4.70 5.00
C LEU A 82 -3.28 4.84 5.50
N ILE A 83 -2.70 3.77 6.06
CA ILE A 83 -1.31 3.76 6.51
C ILE A 83 -0.37 4.06 5.33
N THR A 84 -0.54 3.36 4.20
CA THR A 84 0.28 3.54 3.01
C THR A 84 0.20 4.97 2.49
N ARG A 85 -1.00 5.56 2.36
CA ARG A 85 -1.18 6.95 1.89
C ARG A 85 -0.53 7.98 2.82
N ARG A 86 -0.51 7.73 4.13
CA ARG A 86 0.15 8.62 5.10
C ARG A 86 1.66 8.54 5.05
N GLN A 87 2.19 7.36 4.75
CA GLN A 87 3.64 7.10 4.72
C GLN A 87 4.26 7.44 3.37
N LYS A 88 3.53 7.22 2.27
CA LYS A 88 4.01 7.36 0.90
C LYS A 88 3.11 8.32 0.11
N SER A 89 3.71 9.24 -0.63
CA SER A 89 3.03 9.91 -1.74
C SER A 89 2.81 8.94 -2.90
N PRO A 90 1.73 9.07 -3.69
CA PRO A 90 1.55 8.21 -4.85
C PRO A 90 2.70 8.41 -5.85
N VAL A 91 3.16 7.32 -6.45
CA VAL A 91 4.11 7.38 -7.57
C VAL A 91 3.37 7.88 -8.79
N LYS A 92 3.77 9.05 -9.29
CA LYS A 92 3.17 9.67 -10.48
C LYS A 92 3.74 9.04 -11.74
N LEU A 93 2.97 8.18 -12.39
CA LEU A 93 3.37 7.43 -13.56
C LEU A 93 3.63 8.34 -14.77
N THR A 94 2.92 9.47 -14.87
CA THR A 94 3.18 10.49 -15.90
C THR A 94 4.58 11.09 -15.84
N ASN A 95 5.23 11.12 -14.67
CA ASN A 95 6.61 11.60 -14.55
C ASN A 95 7.63 10.67 -15.21
N TRP A 96 7.27 9.41 -15.47
CA TRP A 96 8.17 8.45 -16.12
C TRP A 96 8.45 8.83 -17.57
N PHE A 97 7.56 9.58 -18.24
CA PHE A 97 7.80 10.15 -19.57
C PHE A 97 8.94 11.17 -19.63
N THR A 98 9.35 11.71 -18.48
CA THR A 98 10.50 12.61 -18.35
C THR A 98 11.64 11.97 -17.55
N ASP A 99 11.67 10.64 -17.49
CA ASP A 99 12.69 9.85 -16.77
C ASP A 99 12.81 10.20 -15.27
N ASN A 100 11.72 10.68 -14.66
CA ASN A 100 11.67 11.04 -13.24
C ASN A 100 10.83 10.01 -12.48
N PHE A 101 11.49 9.17 -11.68
CA PHE A 101 10.85 8.11 -10.90
C PHE A 101 11.60 7.86 -9.58
N PRO A 102 10.94 7.27 -8.57
CA PRO A 102 11.57 6.98 -7.28
C PRO A 102 12.71 5.95 -7.40
N ILE A 103 13.65 5.99 -6.45
CA ILE A 103 14.89 5.18 -6.48
C ILE A 103 14.65 3.65 -6.41
N ASP A 104 13.51 3.24 -5.87
CA ASP A 104 13.09 1.83 -5.79
C ASP A 104 12.49 1.31 -7.10
N TRP A 105 12.32 2.17 -8.10
CA TRP A 105 11.98 1.81 -9.48
C TRP A 105 13.22 1.91 -10.37
N GLN A 106 13.39 0.95 -11.28
CA GLN A 106 14.53 0.82 -12.17
C GLN A 106 14.10 0.78 -13.63
N SER A 107 14.98 1.22 -14.53
CA SER A 107 14.77 1.05 -15.97
C SER A 107 14.90 -0.42 -16.35
N ILE A 108 14.12 -0.86 -17.35
CA ILE A 108 14.22 -2.23 -17.86
C ILE A 108 15.60 -2.54 -18.46
N LEU A 109 16.31 -1.51 -18.94
CA LEU A 109 17.65 -1.66 -19.51
C LEU A 109 18.70 -2.05 -18.46
N ASP A 110 18.44 -1.73 -17.19
CA ASP A 110 19.33 -2.03 -16.07
C ASP A 110 19.02 -3.40 -15.44
N PHE A 111 17.93 -4.04 -15.86
CA PHE A 111 17.44 -5.29 -15.30
C PHE A 111 17.97 -6.49 -16.08
N SER A 112 19.12 -7.00 -15.63
CA SER A 112 19.95 -7.99 -16.34
C SER A 112 19.34 -9.39 -16.51
N SER A 113 18.23 -9.73 -15.84
CA SER A 113 17.61 -11.06 -15.87
C SER A 113 16.49 -11.24 -16.90
N LEU A 114 16.07 -10.19 -17.62
CA LEU A 114 14.98 -10.29 -18.59
C LEU A 114 15.52 -10.53 -20.01
N SER A 115 15.30 -11.73 -20.55
CA SER A 115 15.49 -12.01 -21.98
C SER A 115 14.31 -11.39 -22.77
N LEU A 116 14.53 -10.24 -23.38
CA LEU A 116 13.47 -9.47 -24.07
C LEU A 116 13.67 -9.49 -25.58
N VAL A 117 12.67 -9.98 -26.31
CA VAL A 117 12.58 -9.86 -27.77
C VAL A 117 12.22 -8.41 -28.13
N PRO A 118 12.94 -7.73 -29.05
CA PRO A 118 12.72 -6.32 -29.32
C PRO A 118 11.53 -6.12 -30.27
N ALA A 119 10.45 -5.52 -29.75
CA ALA A 119 9.39 -4.92 -30.56
C ALA A 119 8.92 -3.64 -29.87
N PHE A 120 9.77 -2.61 -29.86
CA PHE A 120 9.47 -1.33 -29.21
C PHE A 120 8.67 -0.43 -30.16
N LYS A 121 7.39 -0.21 -29.85
CA LYS A 121 6.72 1.03 -30.23
C LYS A 121 7.21 2.11 -29.26
N ASN A 122 7.69 3.22 -29.79
CA ASN A 122 8.38 4.32 -29.09
C ASN A 122 7.51 5.12 -28.08
N THR A 123 6.41 4.54 -27.59
CA THR A 123 5.41 5.19 -26.72
C THR A 123 5.18 4.45 -25.40
N GLU A 124 5.72 3.23 -25.25
CA GLU A 124 5.61 2.44 -24.02
C GLU A 124 6.83 2.68 -23.13
N ILE A 125 6.58 3.02 -21.87
CA ILE A 125 7.59 3.14 -20.83
C ILE A 125 7.42 2.00 -19.84
N LYS A 126 8.52 1.34 -19.52
CA LYS A 126 8.56 0.21 -18.59
C LYS A 126 9.46 0.54 -17.41
N ARG A 127 8.95 0.34 -16.20
CA ARG A 127 9.73 0.44 -14.96
C ARG A 127 9.50 -0.79 -14.11
N ILE A 128 10.55 -1.22 -13.43
CA ILE A 128 10.57 -2.46 -12.65
C ILE A 128 10.92 -2.12 -11.21
N LYS A 129 10.26 -2.79 -10.27
CA LYS A 129 10.60 -2.76 -8.85
C LYS A 129 10.86 -4.18 -8.38
N ASP A 130 12.02 -4.39 -7.75
CA ASP A 130 12.33 -5.65 -7.07
C ASP A 130 11.51 -5.74 -5.77
N LEU A 131 10.81 -6.85 -5.57
CA LEU A 131 9.97 -7.12 -4.41
C LEU A 131 10.64 -8.08 -3.42
N GLY A 132 11.84 -8.59 -3.72
CA GLY A 132 12.43 -9.72 -3.00
C GLY A 132 12.61 -9.48 -1.51
N VAL A 133 13.04 -8.30 -1.10
CA VAL A 133 13.19 -7.93 0.31
C VAL A 133 11.84 -7.90 1.03
N GLU A 134 10.78 -7.47 0.35
CA GLU A 134 9.46 -7.24 0.95
C GLU A 134 8.58 -8.51 0.94
N LEU A 135 8.86 -9.48 0.06
CA LEU A 135 8.16 -10.76 -0.06
C LEU A 135 8.94 -11.95 0.55
N LEU A 136 9.45 -11.80 1.77
CA LEU A 136 10.13 -12.87 2.53
C LEU A 136 11.34 -13.50 1.80
N GLY A 137 12.03 -12.72 0.95
CA GLY A 137 13.17 -13.21 0.18
C GLY A 137 12.81 -13.90 -1.13
N ASN A 138 11.53 -13.98 -1.51
CA ASN A 138 11.12 -14.52 -2.81
C ASN A 138 11.55 -13.58 -3.93
N SER A 139 12.45 -14.02 -4.80
CA SER A 139 12.95 -13.25 -5.95
C SER A 139 11.83 -13.00 -6.97
N LEU A 140 11.11 -11.90 -6.79
CA LEU A 140 9.99 -11.46 -7.61
C LEU A 140 10.18 -9.99 -7.96
N ALA A 141 9.75 -9.58 -9.15
CA ALA A 141 9.68 -8.17 -9.53
C ALA A 141 8.31 -7.80 -10.07
N LEU A 142 7.88 -6.58 -9.73
CA LEU A 142 6.73 -5.91 -10.32
C LEU A 142 7.20 -5.00 -11.45
N MET A 143 6.68 -5.23 -12.65
CA MET A 143 6.86 -4.35 -13.80
C MET A 143 5.56 -3.60 -14.10
N ILE A 144 5.67 -2.30 -14.25
CA ILE A 144 4.59 -1.45 -14.76
C ILE A 144 5.00 -0.95 -16.14
N THR A 145 4.12 -1.19 -17.11
CA THR A 145 4.19 -0.57 -18.43
C THR A 145 3.11 0.49 -18.54
N ILE A 146 3.48 1.70 -18.96
CA ILE A 146 2.55 2.80 -19.26
C ILE A 146 2.74 3.25 -20.70
N ALA A 147 1.64 3.45 -21.40
CA ALA A 147 1.62 4.00 -22.75
C ALA A 147 0.54 5.06 -22.86
N LYS A 148 0.84 6.20 -23.47
CA LYS A 148 -0.16 7.24 -23.72
C LYS A 148 -0.77 7.05 -25.11
N THR A 149 -2.09 6.88 -25.17
CA THR A 149 -2.84 6.78 -26.42
C THR A 149 -3.90 7.87 -26.45
N GLN A 150 -3.65 8.95 -27.20
CA GLN A 150 -4.54 10.12 -27.25
C GLN A 150 -4.76 10.74 -25.86
N GLU A 151 -5.94 10.57 -25.27
CA GLU A 151 -6.35 11.11 -23.97
C GLU A 151 -6.36 10.07 -22.83
N ILE A 152 -6.13 8.79 -23.13
CA ILE A 152 -6.12 7.70 -22.14
C ILE A 152 -4.71 7.12 -21.96
N PHE A 153 -4.46 6.58 -20.77
CA PHE A 153 -3.23 5.86 -20.45
C PHE A 153 -3.51 4.36 -20.35
N SER A 154 -2.86 3.58 -21.22
CA SER A 154 -2.88 2.12 -21.15
C SER A 154 -1.81 1.67 -20.16
N LEU A 155 -2.23 0.98 -19.11
CA LEU A 155 -1.39 0.45 -18.04
C LEU A 155 -1.34 -1.07 -18.09
N GLN A 156 -0.18 -1.64 -17.83
CA GLN A 156 -0.02 -3.07 -17.60
C GLN A 156 0.82 -3.32 -16.37
N ALA A 157 0.25 -4.02 -15.40
CA ALA A 157 0.95 -4.57 -14.25
C ALA A 157 1.35 -6.00 -14.55
N THR A 158 2.62 -6.34 -14.33
CA THR A 158 3.10 -7.71 -14.53
C THR A 158 4.05 -8.12 -13.43
N VAL A 159 3.90 -9.33 -12.91
CA VAL A 159 4.83 -9.90 -11.91
C VAL A 159 5.60 -11.04 -12.57
N TYR A 160 6.92 -11.01 -12.42
CA TYR A 160 7.85 -12.01 -12.94
C TYR A 160 8.77 -12.54 -11.83
N PRO A 161 9.24 -13.79 -11.92
CA PRO A 161 10.32 -14.27 -11.08
C PRO A 161 11.64 -13.62 -11.51
N THR A 162 12.52 -13.37 -10.54
CA THR A 162 13.84 -12.75 -10.74
C THR A 162 14.98 -13.61 -10.22
N GLY A 163 14.65 -14.75 -9.62
CA GLY A 163 15.60 -15.74 -9.12
C GLY A 163 16.00 -16.75 -10.19
N GLU A 164 16.52 -17.89 -9.74
CA GLU A 164 16.99 -18.96 -10.63
C GLU A 164 15.84 -19.73 -11.30
N THR A 165 14.63 -19.69 -10.71
CA THR A 165 13.45 -20.37 -11.22
C THR A 165 12.72 -19.49 -12.24
N SER A 166 12.35 -20.07 -13.39
CA SER A 166 11.61 -19.36 -14.45
C SER A 166 10.10 -19.29 -14.22
N THR A 167 9.59 -19.88 -13.14
CA THR A 167 8.17 -19.94 -12.79
C THR A 167 7.87 -19.15 -11.52
N LEU A 168 6.66 -18.61 -11.45
CA LEU A 168 6.16 -17.93 -10.26
C LEU A 168 5.82 -18.95 -9.16
N PRO A 169 5.95 -18.56 -7.87
CA PRO A 169 5.41 -19.32 -6.77
C PRO A 169 3.89 -19.53 -6.94
N PRO A 170 3.37 -20.73 -6.64
CA PRO A 170 1.95 -21.01 -6.75
C PRO A 170 1.15 -20.14 -5.78
N HIS A 171 -0.07 -19.80 -6.15
CA HIS A 171 -0.98 -18.95 -5.38
C HIS A 171 -0.52 -17.50 -5.17
N LEU A 172 0.55 -17.05 -5.82
CA LEU A 172 0.92 -15.64 -5.90
C LEU A 172 -0.24 -14.84 -6.50
N LYS A 173 -0.60 -13.74 -5.87
CA LYS A 173 -1.70 -12.87 -6.31
C LYS A 173 -1.19 -11.51 -6.76
N LEU A 174 -1.70 -11.06 -7.90
CA LEU A 174 -1.59 -9.68 -8.37
C LEU A 174 -2.99 -9.06 -8.34
N SER A 175 -3.16 -8.03 -7.52
CA SER A 175 -4.44 -7.34 -7.34
C SER A 175 -4.32 -5.86 -7.67
N ILE A 176 -5.29 -5.35 -8.41
CA ILE A 176 -5.47 -3.92 -8.70
C ILE A 176 -6.63 -3.48 -7.82
N LEU A 177 -6.39 -2.52 -6.94
CA LEU A 177 -7.39 -1.98 -6.04
C LEU A 177 -7.68 -0.54 -6.44
N THR A 178 -8.96 -0.17 -6.38
CA THR A 178 -9.38 1.23 -6.52
C THR A 178 -8.77 2.11 -5.42
N GLU A 179 -8.83 3.43 -5.56
CA GLU A 179 -8.41 4.37 -4.51
C GLU A 179 -9.04 4.00 -3.13
N THR A 180 -10.26 3.48 -3.10
CA THR A 180 -10.96 3.10 -1.85
C THR A 180 -10.57 1.73 -1.28
N GLY A 181 -9.75 0.96 -1.98
CA GLY A 181 -9.34 -0.38 -1.56
C GLY A 181 -10.27 -1.51 -1.92
N GLN A 182 -11.27 -1.24 -2.75
CA GLN A 182 -12.03 -2.30 -3.39
C GLN A 182 -11.16 -2.96 -4.45
N VAL A 183 -11.15 -4.29 -4.47
CA VAL A 183 -10.47 -5.05 -5.52
C VAL A 183 -11.19 -4.81 -6.84
N PHE A 184 -10.53 -4.10 -7.75
CA PHE A 184 -10.99 -3.94 -9.13
C PHE A 184 -10.73 -5.22 -9.92
N ARG A 185 -9.56 -5.83 -9.69
CA ARG A 185 -9.23 -7.15 -10.23
C ARG A 185 -8.18 -7.88 -9.42
N GLU A 186 -8.24 -9.21 -9.46
CA GLU A 186 -7.23 -10.13 -8.94
C GLU A 186 -6.86 -11.14 -10.04
N VAL A 187 -5.57 -11.43 -10.17
CA VAL A 187 -5.01 -12.51 -11.00
C VAL A 187 -4.17 -13.39 -10.08
N ILE A 188 -4.36 -14.71 -10.14
CA ILE A 188 -3.67 -15.67 -9.29
C ILE A 188 -2.78 -16.55 -10.16
N ALA A 189 -1.52 -16.70 -9.78
CA ALA A 189 -0.56 -17.57 -10.45
C ALA A 189 -0.88 -19.05 -10.20
N THR A 190 -0.70 -19.83 -11.25
CA THR A 190 -0.70 -21.28 -11.26
C THR A 190 0.74 -21.82 -11.26
N ASP A 191 0.90 -23.12 -11.02
CA ASP A 191 2.21 -23.77 -10.84
C ASP A 191 3.17 -23.65 -12.04
N ASN A 192 2.65 -23.29 -13.22
CA ASN A 192 3.41 -23.20 -14.47
C ASN A 192 3.49 -21.78 -15.04
N ASP A 193 2.95 -20.77 -14.34
CA ASP A 193 2.98 -19.40 -14.85
C ASP A 193 4.39 -18.82 -14.75
N GLU A 194 4.99 -18.48 -15.89
CA GLU A 194 6.24 -17.72 -15.94
C GLU A 194 6.03 -16.25 -15.51
N PHE A 195 4.80 -15.75 -15.64
CA PHE A 195 4.38 -14.44 -15.17
C PHE A 195 2.87 -14.35 -15.07
N ILE A 196 2.38 -13.42 -14.25
CA ILE A 196 0.97 -13.00 -14.24
C ILE A 196 0.86 -11.54 -14.59
N ARG A 197 -0.10 -11.17 -15.44
CA ARG A 197 -0.31 -9.80 -15.90
C ARG A 197 -1.76 -9.39 -15.94
N TYR A 198 -1.99 -8.09 -15.81
CA TYR A 198 -3.26 -7.48 -16.14
C TYR A 198 -3.05 -6.13 -16.82
N ARG A 199 -3.86 -5.85 -17.85
CA ARG A 199 -3.87 -4.58 -18.59
C ARG A 199 -5.19 -3.88 -18.38
N PHE A 200 -5.14 -2.58 -18.16
CA PHE A 200 -6.30 -1.72 -17.96
C PHE A 200 -6.00 -0.30 -18.42
N ASP A 201 -7.05 0.47 -18.69
CA ASP A 201 -6.94 1.88 -19.03
C ASP A 201 -7.22 2.75 -17.80
N ALA A 202 -6.61 3.94 -17.78
CA ALA A 202 -6.79 4.93 -16.74
C ALA A 202 -6.72 6.35 -17.32
N GLU A 203 -7.37 7.29 -16.64
CA GLU A 203 -7.39 8.71 -16.97
C GLU A 203 -6.37 9.50 -16.11
N LEU A 204 -6.03 10.70 -16.56
CA LEU A 204 -5.13 11.57 -15.80
C LEU A 204 -5.74 11.90 -14.43
N GLY A 205 -4.99 11.67 -13.36
CA GLY A 205 -5.44 11.91 -11.99
C GLY A 205 -5.97 10.66 -11.29
N ASP A 206 -6.27 9.58 -12.02
CA ASP A 206 -6.70 8.31 -11.43
C ASP A 206 -5.65 7.77 -10.44
N LYS A 207 -6.15 7.32 -9.30
CA LYS A 207 -5.33 6.74 -8.23
C LYS A 207 -5.78 5.32 -7.94
N PHE A 208 -4.82 4.45 -7.73
CA PHE A 208 -5.07 3.05 -7.48
C PHE A 208 -3.90 2.43 -6.73
N PHE A 209 -4.11 1.20 -6.27
CA PHE A 209 -3.07 0.40 -5.64
C PHE A 209 -2.81 -0.83 -6.48
N ILE A 210 -1.54 -1.23 -6.56
CA ILE A 210 -1.15 -2.55 -7.01
C ILE A 210 -0.64 -3.31 -5.80
N GLU A 211 -1.27 -4.44 -5.54
CA GLU A 211 -0.91 -5.34 -4.46
C GLU A 211 -0.35 -6.64 -5.03
N VAL A 212 0.81 -7.06 -4.53
CA VAL A 212 1.38 -8.38 -4.79
C VAL A 212 1.40 -9.14 -3.47
N ALA A 213 0.72 -10.28 -3.42
CA ALA A 213 0.55 -11.05 -2.20
C ALA A 213 0.98 -12.51 -2.40
N LEU A 214 1.79 -13.00 -1.48
CA LEU A 214 2.21 -14.40 -1.40
C LEU A 214 2.11 -14.86 0.06
N GLU A 215 1.26 -15.85 0.31
CA GLU A 215 0.99 -16.35 1.67
C GLU A 215 0.57 -15.20 2.63
N SER A 216 1.38 -14.90 3.64
CA SER A 216 1.16 -13.78 4.58
C SER A 216 1.85 -12.47 4.17
N ALA A 217 2.75 -12.51 3.18
CA ALA A 217 3.51 -11.36 2.74
C ALA A 217 2.75 -10.59 1.67
N ILE A 218 2.71 -9.27 1.83
CA ILE A 218 1.94 -8.38 0.97
C ILE A 218 2.74 -7.12 0.73
N VAL A 219 2.95 -6.79 -0.54
CA VAL A 219 3.53 -5.53 -0.99
C VAL A 219 2.45 -4.71 -1.65
N THR A 220 2.38 -3.43 -1.33
CA THR A 220 1.39 -2.51 -1.88
C THR A 220 2.07 -1.25 -2.41
N GLU A 221 1.88 -0.98 -3.70
CA GLU A 221 2.32 0.23 -4.37
C GLU A 221 1.16 1.18 -4.60
N TYR A 222 1.33 2.44 -4.19
CA TYR A 222 0.34 3.49 -4.39
C TYR A 222 0.72 4.32 -5.62
N LEU A 223 -0.15 4.34 -6.63
CA LEU A 223 0.15 4.85 -7.96
C LEU A 223 -0.90 5.87 -8.37
N GLN A 224 -0.46 6.87 -9.14
CA GLN A 224 -1.31 7.87 -9.76
C GLN A 224 -0.88 8.07 -11.21
N VAL A 225 -1.84 8.13 -12.14
CA VAL A 225 -1.59 8.57 -13.52
C VAL A 225 -1.38 10.07 -13.57
#